data_AF-A4IDB4-F1
#
_entry.id   AF-A4IDB4-F1
#
_cell.length_a   1.000
_cell.length_b   1.000
_cell.length_c   1.000
_cell.angle_alpha   90.00
_cell.angle_beta   90.00
_cell.angle_gamma   90.00
#
_symmetry.space_group_name_H-M   'P 1'
#
loop_
_entity.id
_entity.type
_entity.pdbx_description
1 polymer ?
#
loop_
_entity_poly.entity_id
_entity_poly.type
_entity_poly.pdbx_seq_one_letter_code
_entity_poly.pdbx_strand_id
1 'polypeptide(L)'
;MSAVASDDSAGHVVDPVQHTHRYIQEHKLNELFGHLLQLVLYHRPDDPRAFLAEEVRRIREEKVSSSLFTERDLETMFEMIDVTAQRWITVAQLRNTCRNLATASSAGTGSTGGGGLTAEQEAAIAGAGDAAGRVTMENFKGVLSSLLLTKNKWS
;
A
#
# COMPACT_ATOMS: atom_id res chain seq x y z
N MET A 1 33.93 43.60 40.45
CA MET A 1 34.51 42.89 39.29
C MET A 1 34.11 41.42 39.41
N SER A 2 32.82 41.13 39.29
CA SER A 2 32.12 40.58 38.12
C SER A 2 32.67 39.23 37.64
N ALA A 3 32.02 38.16 38.12
CA ALA A 3 32.12 36.81 37.61
C ALA A 3 31.55 36.77 36.18
N VAL A 4 32.29 36.20 35.23
CA VAL A 4 31.74 35.78 33.95
C VAL A 4 31.36 34.31 34.09
N ALA A 5 30.07 34.07 34.34
CA ALA A 5 29.47 32.78 34.07
C ALA A 5 29.42 32.65 32.54
N SER A 6 30.18 31.71 32.00
CA SER A 6 30.07 31.32 30.60
C SER A 6 28.72 30.65 30.41
N ASP A 7 27.84 31.41 29.78
CA ASP A 7 26.51 31.02 29.36
C ASP A 7 26.59 29.84 28.37
N ASP A 8 25.71 28.90 28.64
CA ASP A 8 25.33 27.75 27.85
C ASP A 8 24.73 28.21 26.51
N SER A 9 24.48 27.29 25.57
CA SER A 9 23.69 27.51 24.32
C SER A 9 24.44 27.93 23.04
N ALA A 10 25.54 27.27 22.69
CA ALA A 10 26.10 27.33 21.32
C ALA A 10 25.74 26.06 20.50
N GLY A 11 24.51 26.05 19.97
CA GLY A 11 24.15 25.41 18.70
C GLY A 11 24.50 23.94 18.51
N HIS A 12 23.65 23.03 18.98
CA HIS A 12 23.58 21.67 18.46
C HIS A 12 23.17 21.72 16.97
N VAL A 13 24.14 21.86 16.07
CA VAL A 13 23.96 21.69 14.63
C VAL A 13 23.49 20.26 14.42
N VAL A 14 22.17 20.07 14.31
CA VAL A 14 21.58 18.78 13.98
C VAL A 14 22.21 18.34 12.67
N ASP A 15 22.83 17.15 12.67
CA ASP A 15 23.48 16.57 11.51
C ASP A 15 22.50 16.57 10.31
N PRO A 16 22.83 17.25 9.19
CA PRO A 16 21.96 17.35 8.03
C PRO A 16 21.57 15.97 7.45
N VAL A 17 22.42 14.96 7.61
CA VAL A 17 22.14 13.58 7.18
C VAL A 17 21.02 12.97 8.04
N GLN A 18 21.08 13.15 9.37
CA GLN A 18 20.04 12.67 10.28
C GLN A 18 18.70 13.36 10.03
N HIS A 19 18.72 14.67 9.77
CA HIS A 19 17.52 15.41 9.41
C HIS A 19 16.90 14.88 8.11
N THR A 20 17.72 14.66 7.08
CA THR A 20 17.27 14.12 5.78
C THR A 20 16.68 12.73 5.94
N HIS A 21 17.34 11.84 6.69
CA HIS A 21 16.86 10.49 6.92
C HIS A 21 15.51 10.47 7.65
N ARG A 22 15.36 11.32 8.67
CA ARG A 22 14.08 11.49 9.39
C ARG A 22 12.98 11.95 8.45
N TYR A 23 13.25 12.95 7.62
CA TYR A 23 12.28 13.46 6.65
C TYR A 23 11.84 12.38 5.65
N ILE A 24 12.78 11.60 5.11
CA ILE A 24 12.49 10.49 4.18
C ILE A 24 11.56 9.46 4.83
N GLN A 25 11.83 9.09 6.08
CA GLN A 25 11.04 8.11 6.83
C GLN A 25 9.66 8.64 7.23
N GLU A 26 9.62 9.85 7.79
CA GLU A 26 8.39 10.51 8.24
C GLU A 26 7.39 10.70 7.08
N HIS A 27 7.90 11.01 5.90
CA HIS A 27 7.08 11.22 4.71
C HIS A 27 6.98 10.01 3.77
N LYS A 28 7.46 8.83 4.20
CA LYS A 28 7.37 7.57 3.43
C LYS A 28 7.85 7.72 1.97
N LEU A 29 8.93 8.50 1.77
CA LEU A 29 9.37 8.87 0.42
C LEU A 29 9.86 7.66 -0.38
N ASN A 30 10.47 6.68 0.28
CA ASN A 30 10.92 5.45 -0.37
C ASN A 30 9.74 4.65 -0.93
N GLU A 31 8.64 4.55 -0.18
CA GLU A 31 7.41 3.87 -0.55
C GLU A 31 6.68 4.61 -1.68
N LEU A 32 6.75 5.94 -1.68
CA LEU A 32 6.25 6.78 -2.76
C LEU A 32 7.05 6.56 -4.04
N PHE A 33 8.38 6.73 -4.00
CA PHE A 33 9.22 6.54 -5.18
C PHE A 33 9.16 5.11 -5.71
N GLY A 34 9.11 4.11 -4.82
CA GLY A 34 8.91 2.71 -5.21
C GLY A 34 7.59 2.50 -5.96
N HIS A 35 6.50 3.13 -5.50
CA HIS A 35 5.21 3.06 -6.19
C HIS A 35 5.23 3.75 -7.57
N LEU A 36 5.78 4.96 -7.64
CA LEU A 36 5.90 5.71 -8.90
C LEU A 36 6.75 4.95 -9.92
N LEU A 37 7.85 4.34 -9.48
CA LEU A 37 8.69 3.50 -10.34
C LEU A 37 7.91 2.28 -10.85
N GLN A 38 7.11 1.65 -10.00
CA GLN A 38 6.28 0.51 -10.38
C GLN A 38 5.26 0.89 -11.47
N LEU A 39 4.63 2.07 -11.36
CA LEU A 39 3.72 2.59 -12.39
C LEU A 39 4.44 2.83 -13.72
N VAL A 40 5.63 3.43 -13.71
CA VAL A 40 6.42 3.66 -14.93
C VAL A 40 6.82 2.34 -15.59
N LEU A 41 7.26 1.36 -14.81
CA LEU A 41 7.67 0.04 -15.33
C LEU A 41 6.49 -0.73 -15.92
N TYR A 42 5.30 -0.60 -15.33
CA TYR A 42 4.08 -1.26 -15.79
C TYR A 42 3.50 -0.60 -17.05
N HIS A 43 3.28 0.71 -17.03
CA HIS A 43 2.64 1.42 -18.13
C HIS A 43 3.57 1.75 -19.30
N ARG A 44 4.88 1.84 -19.05
CA ARG A 44 5.92 2.21 -20.05
C ARG A 44 5.50 3.41 -20.90
N PRO A 45 5.20 4.56 -20.28
CA PRO A 45 4.76 5.75 -21.01
C PRO A 45 5.86 6.29 -21.92
N ASP A 46 5.47 6.91 -23.05
CA ASP A 46 6.40 7.55 -23.98
C ASP A 46 7.16 8.73 -23.34
N ASP A 47 6.49 9.48 -22.46
CA ASP A 47 7.09 10.53 -21.62
C ASP A 47 6.90 10.19 -20.13
N PRO A 48 7.88 9.51 -19.50
CA PRO A 48 7.84 9.18 -18.08
C PRO A 48 7.74 10.39 -17.17
N ARG A 49 8.31 11.54 -17.55
CA ARG A 49 8.31 12.74 -16.70
C ARG A 49 6.92 13.37 -16.67
N ALA A 50 6.29 13.53 -17.83
CA ALA A 50 4.91 14.03 -17.90
C ALA A 50 3.94 13.08 -17.19
N PHE A 51 4.07 11.78 -17.39
CA PHE A 51 3.27 10.75 -16.70
C PHE A 51 3.38 10.85 -15.18
N LEU A 52 4.61 10.90 -14.64
CA LEU A 52 4.83 11.01 -13.19
C LEU A 52 4.36 12.35 -12.60
N ALA A 53 4.48 13.45 -13.34
CA ALA A 53 3.98 14.75 -12.89
C ALA A 53 2.46 14.73 -12.69
N GLU A 54 1.74 14.14 -13.64
CA GLU A 54 0.29 13.96 -13.57
C GLU A 54 -0.10 12.99 -12.44
N GLU A 55 0.67 11.91 -12.26
CA GLU A 55 0.46 10.96 -11.17
C GLU A 55 0.59 11.62 -9.80
N VAL A 56 1.66 12.38 -9.56
CA VAL A 56 1.87 13.12 -8.31
C VAL A 56 0.77 14.15 -8.08
N ARG A 57 0.33 14.83 -9.15
CA ARG A 57 -0.79 15.78 -9.09
C ARG A 57 -2.08 15.09 -8.64
N ARG A 58 -2.45 13.97 -9.29
CA ARG A 58 -3.63 13.16 -8.95
C ARG A 58 -3.58 12.73 -7.49
N ILE A 59 -2.46 12.16 -7.05
CA ILE A 59 -2.34 11.68 -5.68
C ILE A 59 -2.42 12.83 -4.67
N ARG A 60 -1.84 13.99 -4.98
CA ARG A 60 -1.93 15.18 -4.12
C ARG A 60 -3.37 15.66 -3.93
N GLU A 61 -4.15 15.66 -5.01
CA GLU A 61 -5.53 16.17 -5.06
C GLU A 61 -6.54 15.18 -4.51
N GLU A 62 -6.47 13.92 -4.93
CA GLU A 62 -7.44 12.87 -4.59
C GLU A 62 -7.09 12.12 -3.29
N LYS A 63 -5.83 12.20 -2.84
CA LYS A 63 -5.27 11.43 -1.72
C LYS A 63 -5.38 9.91 -1.91
N VAL A 64 -5.48 9.46 -3.16
CA VAL A 64 -5.54 8.05 -3.56
C VAL A 64 -4.35 7.75 -4.46
N SER A 65 -3.65 6.65 -4.17
CA SER A 65 -2.62 6.09 -5.05
C SER A 65 -3.24 5.23 -6.13
N SER A 66 -2.66 5.24 -7.32
CA SER A 66 -3.16 4.43 -8.42
C SER A 66 -2.94 2.95 -8.21
N SER A 67 -3.98 2.17 -8.44
CA SER A 67 -3.87 0.72 -8.44
C SER A 67 -3.12 0.26 -9.69
N LEU A 68 -2.24 -0.73 -9.53
CA LEU A 68 -1.67 -1.48 -10.66
C LEU A 68 -2.62 -2.56 -11.17
N PHE A 69 -3.58 -2.96 -10.33
CA PHE A 69 -4.61 -3.91 -10.70
C PHE A 69 -5.78 -3.18 -11.32
N THR A 70 -6.16 -3.62 -12.50
CA THR A 70 -7.39 -3.22 -13.18
C THR A 70 -8.57 -4.05 -12.68
N GLU A 71 -9.79 -3.62 -13.01
CA GLU A 71 -10.98 -4.41 -12.72
C GLU A 71 -10.94 -5.80 -13.38
N ARG A 72 -10.42 -5.87 -14.63
CA ARG A 72 -10.20 -7.10 -15.38
C ARG A 72 -9.26 -8.07 -14.65
N ASP A 73 -8.21 -7.55 -14.00
CA ASP A 73 -7.28 -8.38 -13.24
C ASP A 73 -7.96 -9.01 -12.04
N LEU A 74 -8.76 -8.23 -11.30
CA LEU A 74 -9.53 -8.75 -10.15
C LEU A 74 -10.58 -9.79 -10.58
N GLU A 75 -11.23 -9.57 -11.73
CA GLU A 75 -12.15 -10.56 -12.30
C GLU A 75 -11.44 -11.86 -12.64
N THR A 76 -10.31 -11.76 -13.33
CA THR A 76 -9.49 -12.92 -13.70
C THR A 76 -9.02 -13.68 -12.46
N MET A 77 -8.61 -12.96 -11.41
CA MET A 77 -8.23 -13.58 -10.13
C MET A 77 -9.39 -14.34 -9.50
N PHE A 78 -10.59 -13.76 -9.48
CA PHE A 78 -11.76 -14.43 -8.95
C PHE A 78 -12.12 -15.68 -9.76
N GLU A 79 -12.12 -15.59 -11.09
CA GLU A 79 -12.37 -16.73 -11.98
C GLU A 79 -11.36 -17.87 -11.79
N MET A 80 -10.09 -17.55 -11.52
CA MET A 80 -9.08 -18.56 -11.18
C MET A 80 -9.33 -19.26 -9.84
N ILE A 81 -10.03 -18.61 -8.89
CA ILE A 81 -10.34 -19.17 -7.58
C ILE A 81 -11.66 -19.95 -7.62
N ASP A 82 -12.67 -19.43 -8.34
CA ASP A 82 -13.94 -20.11 -8.62
C ASP A 82 -13.78 -21.14 -9.75
N VAL A 83 -12.99 -22.17 -9.48
CA VAL A 83 -12.79 -23.32 -10.38
C VAL A 83 -14.08 -24.06 -10.73
N THR A 84 -15.15 -23.82 -9.96
CA THR A 84 -16.47 -24.44 -10.15
C THR A 84 -17.42 -23.61 -11.01
N ALA A 85 -17.04 -22.39 -11.40
CA ALA A 85 -17.88 -21.42 -12.13
C ALA A 85 -19.25 -21.16 -11.46
N GLN A 86 -19.31 -21.21 -10.12
CA GLN A 86 -20.55 -21.02 -9.36
C GLN A 86 -20.85 -19.55 -9.08
N ARG A 87 -19.95 -18.64 -9.47
CA ARG A 87 -19.97 -17.18 -9.25
C ARG A 87 -19.85 -16.74 -7.80
N TRP A 88 -19.35 -17.63 -6.94
CA TRP A 88 -19.00 -17.34 -5.57
C TRP A 88 -17.79 -18.17 -5.14
N ILE A 89 -17.05 -17.65 -4.17
CA ILE A 89 -15.98 -18.37 -3.46
C ILE A 89 -16.29 -18.38 -1.97
N THR A 90 -15.59 -19.19 -1.19
CA THR A 90 -15.73 -19.19 0.27
C THR A 90 -14.93 -18.04 0.90
N VAL A 91 -15.35 -17.58 2.08
CA VAL A 91 -14.54 -16.63 2.88
C VAL A 91 -13.12 -17.16 3.14
N ALA A 92 -12.96 -18.49 3.29
CA ALA A 92 -11.64 -19.10 3.44
C ALA A 92 -10.76 -18.94 2.19
N GLN A 93 -11.34 -19.09 0.99
CA GLN A 93 -10.62 -18.82 -0.27
C GLN A 93 -10.24 -17.34 -0.40
N LEU A 94 -11.16 -16.41 -0.09
CA LEU A 94 -10.83 -14.98 -0.07
C LEU A 94 -9.66 -14.68 0.88
N ARG A 95 -9.69 -15.23 2.11
CA ARG A 95 -8.62 -15.04 3.10
C ARG A 95 -7.27 -15.54 2.58
N ASN A 96 -7.23 -16.73 2.00
CA ASN A 96 -6.01 -17.30 1.43
C ASN A 96 -5.47 -16.44 0.30
N THR A 97 -6.34 -15.94 -0.58
CA THR A 97 -5.95 -15.01 -1.66
C THR A 97 -5.34 -13.74 -1.09
N CYS A 98 -5.98 -13.11 -0.09
CA CYS A 98 -5.46 -11.91 0.55
C CYS A 98 -4.08 -12.14 1.21
N ARG A 99 -3.91 -13.27 1.89
CA ARG A 99 -2.63 -13.65 2.50
C ARG A 99 -1.52 -13.84 1.46
N ASN A 100 -1.82 -14.52 0.35
CA ASN A 100 -0.85 -14.74 -0.73
C ASN A 100 -0.42 -13.41 -1.36
N LEU A 101 -1.35 -12.50 -1.61
CA LEU A 101 -1.05 -11.17 -2.16
C LEU A 101 -0.21 -10.32 -1.19
N ALA A 102 -0.52 -10.35 0.10
CA ALA A 102 0.26 -9.63 1.12
C ALA A 102 1.71 -10.13 1.20
N THR A 103 1.93 -11.44 1.07
CA THR A 103 3.29 -12.01 1.04
C THR A 103 4.06 -11.63 -0.22
N ALA A 104 3.39 -11.51 -1.38
CA ALA A 104 4.01 -11.10 -2.63
C ALA A 104 4.44 -9.62 -2.59
N SER A 105 3.65 -8.75 -1.96
CA SER A 105 3.98 -7.31 -1.83
C SER A 105 5.15 -7.05 -0.88
N SER A 106 5.42 -7.95 0.06
CA SER A 106 6.43 -7.77 1.12
C SER A 106 7.81 -8.33 0.75
N ALA A 107 7.94 -9.00 -0.41
CA ALA A 107 9.16 -9.71 -0.81
C ALA A 107 10.37 -8.80 -1.12
N GLY A 108 10.21 -7.47 -1.08
CA GLY A 108 11.28 -6.49 -1.30
C GLY A 108 12.03 -6.04 -0.04
N THR A 109 11.69 -6.51 1.16
CA THR A 109 12.34 -6.04 2.38
C THR A 109 12.59 -7.21 3.34
N GLY A 110 13.86 -7.50 3.62
CA GLY A 110 14.32 -8.67 4.38
C GLY A 110 13.96 -8.65 5.87
N SER A 111 12.67 -8.68 6.20
CA SER A 111 12.18 -8.94 7.55
C SER A 111 11.40 -10.26 7.59
N THR A 112 12.07 -11.28 8.11
CA THR A 112 11.47 -12.53 8.55
C THR A 112 10.59 -12.26 9.78
N GLY A 113 9.32 -11.90 9.56
CA GLY A 113 8.34 -11.83 10.64
C GLY A 113 7.09 -11.02 10.29
N GLY A 114 5.97 -11.71 10.05
CA GLY A 114 4.63 -11.13 10.25
C GLY A 114 3.94 -10.47 9.06
N GLY A 115 4.11 -10.97 7.82
CA GLY A 115 3.24 -10.62 6.67
C GLY A 115 1.81 -11.17 6.80
N GLY A 116 1.17 -10.93 7.94
CA GLY A 116 -0.21 -11.28 8.24
C GLY A 116 -1.17 -10.15 7.88
N LEU A 117 -2.43 -10.50 7.69
CA LEU A 117 -3.51 -9.52 7.49
C LEU A 117 -3.72 -8.72 8.78
N THR A 118 -3.92 -7.41 8.66
CA THR A 118 -4.25 -6.56 9.81
C THR A 118 -5.62 -6.96 10.38
N ALA A 119 -5.90 -6.61 11.63
CA ALA A 119 -7.21 -6.90 12.24
C ALA A 119 -8.38 -6.29 11.45
N GLU A 120 -8.18 -5.11 10.86
CA GLU A 120 -9.15 -4.45 9.98
C GLU A 120 -9.37 -5.24 8.68
N GLN A 121 -8.30 -5.76 8.08
CA GLN A 121 -8.39 -6.61 6.88
C GLN A 121 -9.08 -7.93 7.17
N GLU A 122 -8.79 -8.58 8.32
CA GLU A 122 -9.49 -9.79 8.75
C GLU A 122 -10.99 -9.54 9.00
N ALA A 123 -11.34 -8.40 9.60
CA ALA A 123 -12.74 -8.01 9.78
C ALA A 123 -13.46 -7.80 8.43
N ALA A 124 -12.80 -7.12 7.48
CA ALA A 124 -13.34 -6.93 6.12
C ALA A 124 -13.53 -8.26 5.38
N ILE A 125 -12.58 -9.19 5.49
CA ILE A 125 -12.67 -10.52 4.89
C ILE A 125 -13.81 -11.33 5.53
N ALA A 126 -13.93 -11.29 6.85
CA ALA A 126 -15.00 -11.98 7.57
C ALA A 126 -16.39 -11.43 7.22
N GLY A 127 -16.52 -10.11 7.07
CA GLY A 127 -17.76 -9.43 6.71
C GLY A 127 -18.16 -9.54 5.23
N ALA A 128 -17.28 -10.04 4.36
CA ALA A 128 -17.55 -10.16 2.93
C ALA A 128 -18.43 -11.38 2.56
N GLY A 129 -18.58 -12.33 3.47
CA GLY A 129 -19.42 -13.52 3.27
C GLY A 129 -20.90 -13.25 3.53
N ASP A 130 -21.78 -13.88 2.76
CA ASP A 130 -23.21 -13.99 3.10
C ASP A 130 -23.45 -14.96 4.27
N ALA A 131 -24.72 -15.20 4.61
CA ALA A 131 -25.10 -16.14 5.69
C ALA A 131 -24.61 -17.59 5.47
N ALA A 132 -24.26 -17.97 4.23
CA ALA A 132 -23.70 -19.27 3.88
C ALA A 132 -22.16 -19.24 3.77
N GLY A 133 -21.51 -18.11 4.06
CA GLY A 133 -20.06 -17.94 3.94
C GLY A 133 -19.57 -17.79 2.49
N ARG A 134 -20.45 -17.41 1.57
CA ARG A 134 -20.15 -17.21 0.15
C ARG A 134 -19.82 -15.75 -0.12
N VAL A 135 -18.77 -15.52 -0.90
CA VAL A 135 -18.26 -14.21 -1.31
C VAL A 135 -18.50 -14.09 -2.82
N THR A 136 -19.27 -13.10 -3.22
CA THR A 136 -19.51 -12.76 -4.63
C THR A 136 -18.32 -12.00 -5.22
N MET A 137 -18.27 -11.88 -6.55
CA MET A 137 -17.28 -11.06 -7.26
C MET A 137 -17.23 -9.62 -6.72
N GLU A 138 -18.38 -9.02 -6.42
CA GLU A 138 -18.48 -7.64 -5.93
C GLU A 138 -17.83 -7.49 -4.55
N ASN A 139 -18.17 -8.39 -3.60
CA ASN A 139 -17.56 -8.38 -2.27
C ASN A 139 -16.06 -8.68 -2.33
N PHE A 140 -15.64 -9.58 -3.22
CA PHE A 140 -14.23 -9.88 -3.48
C PHE A 140 -13.47 -8.65 -3.98
N LYS A 141 -13.99 -7.95 -5.00
CA LYS A 141 -13.43 -6.69 -5.52
C LYS A 141 -13.36 -5.62 -4.43
N GLY A 142 -14.41 -5.50 -3.61
CA GLY A 142 -14.47 -4.55 -2.49
C GLY A 142 -13.37 -4.79 -1.46
N VAL A 143 -13.17 -6.04 -1.03
CA VAL A 143 -12.11 -6.37 -0.06
C VAL A 143 -10.72 -6.18 -0.66
N LEU A 144 -10.47 -6.67 -1.88
CA LEU A 144 -9.15 -6.54 -2.51
C LEU A 144 -8.80 -5.10 -2.85
N SER A 145 -9.77 -4.30 -3.30
CA SER A 145 -9.54 -2.87 -3.52
C SER A 145 -9.17 -2.17 -2.21
N SER A 146 -9.83 -2.48 -1.09
CA SER A 146 -9.44 -1.93 0.22
C SER A 146 -8.06 -2.42 0.69
N LEU A 147 -7.67 -3.64 0.34
CA LEU A 147 -6.36 -4.22 0.69
C LEU A 147 -5.22 -3.62 -0.14
N LEU A 148 -5.45 -3.43 -1.45
CA LEU A 148 -4.42 -3.04 -2.43
C LEU A 148 -4.35 -1.53 -2.61
N LEU A 149 -5.49 -0.82 -2.61
CA LEU A 149 -5.53 0.63 -2.53
C LEU A 149 -5.32 1.02 -1.07
N THR A 150 -4.06 1.01 -0.67
CA THR A 150 -3.60 1.61 0.57
C THR A 150 -3.93 3.11 0.58
N LYS A 151 -5.16 3.45 0.98
CA LYS A 151 -5.61 4.81 1.33
C LYS A 151 -4.68 5.48 2.35
N ASN A 152 -3.80 4.73 3.02
CA ASN A 152 -2.93 5.18 4.09
C ASN A 152 -1.46 5.48 3.71
N LYS A 153 -1.11 5.58 2.42
CA LYS A 153 0.23 6.11 2.07
C LYS A 153 0.39 7.60 2.39
N TRP A 154 -0.72 8.32 2.59
CA TRP A 154 -0.75 9.80 2.59
C TRP A 154 -1.20 10.44 3.92
N SER A 155 -1.33 9.64 4.98
CA SER A 155 -1.42 10.10 6.37
C SER A 155 -0.06 9.93 7.06
#